data_AF-A0AAD2FBL5-F1
#
_entry.id   AF-A0AAD2FBL5-F1
#
_cell.length_a   1.000
_cell.length_b   1.000
_cell.length_c   1.000
_cell.angle_alpha   90.00
_cell.angle_beta   90.00
_cell.angle_gamma   90.00
#
_symmetry.space_group_name_H-M   'P 1'
#
loop_
_entity.id
_entity.type
_entity.pdbx_description
1 polymer ?
#
loop_
_entity_poly.entity_id
_entity_poly.type
_entity_poly.pdbx_seq_one_letter_code
_entity_poly.pdbx_strand_id
1 'polypeptide(L)'
;MKTFALLALAGSAAAFAPVSQQGHSTALQADLESMAGYTLPIKGFDPLNLADWGSDETLAWFRAAELKNGRVAMLATTGYIVQAAGFHFPGMLSSDVSFESLSSMKPFDAWAAVPEAGKAQILFTILCAEVASEAQGTHYMKGGSTPTIVFPPIDFSGVSEKTMKVKQDRELNNGRLAMIAIMSFIAANAVPGSVPALAGNPMF
;
A
#
# COMPACT_ATOMS: atom_id res chain seq x y z
N MET A 1 43.58 -48.68 3.08
CA MET A 1 42.94 -47.51 2.44
C MET A 1 41.89 -47.93 1.40
N LYS A 2 40.82 -48.67 1.76
CA LYS A 2 39.76 -49.07 0.80
C LYS A 2 38.33 -48.95 1.34
N THR A 3 38.13 -48.39 2.54
CA THR A 3 36.80 -48.33 3.19
C THR A 3 36.18 -46.93 3.24
N PHE A 4 36.85 -45.90 2.72
CA PHE A 4 36.35 -44.51 2.78
C PHE A 4 35.59 -44.04 1.52
N ALA A 5 35.55 -44.82 0.44
CA ALA A 5 34.98 -44.37 -0.84
C ALA A 5 33.46 -44.61 -0.98
N LEU A 6 32.84 -45.39 -0.10
CA LEU A 6 31.42 -45.77 -0.22
C LEU A 6 30.43 -44.80 0.46
N LEU A 7 30.90 -43.91 1.35
CA LEU A 7 30.03 -42.90 1.97
C LEU A 7 29.77 -41.66 1.10
N ALA A 8 30.57 -41.43 0.04
CA ALA A 8 30.43 -40.22 -0.79
C ALA A 8 29.29 -40.33 -1.83
N LEU A 9 28.80 -41.53 -2.14
CA LEU A 9 27.75 -41.76 -3.15
C LEU A 9 26.32 -41.77 -2.58
N ALA A 10 26.16 -41.88 -1.26
CA ALA A 10 24.85 -41.83 -0.62
C ALA A 10 24.27 -40.40 -0.53
N GLY A 11 25.12 -39.37 -0.65
CA GLY A 11 24.71 -37.96 -0.57
C GLY A 11 24.04 -37.40 -1.84
N SER A 12 24.14 -38.08 -2.98
CA SER A 12 23.65 -37.54 -4.27
C SER A 12 22.20 -37.92 -4.62
N ALA A 13 21.58 -38.87 -3.90
CA ALA A 13 20.21 -39.31 -4.20
C ALA A 13 19.11 -38.50 -3.48
N ALA A 14 19.44 -37.83 -2.36
CA ALA A 14 18.49 -37.01 -1.62
C ALA A 14 18.26 -35.61 -2.23
N ALA A 15 19.14 -35.17 -3.15
CA ALA A 15 19.05 -33.86 -3.79
C ALA A 15 18.04 -33.80 -4.96
N PHE A 16 17.48 -34.93 -5.36
CA PHE A 16 16.51 -35.04 -6.47
C PHE A 16 15.20 -35.72 -6.06
N ALA A 17 14.87 -35.75 -4.76
CA ALA A 17 13.55 -36.18 -4.34
C ALA A 17 12.51 -35.17 -4.87
N PRO A 18 11.47 -35.59 -5.60
CA PRO A 18 10.40 -34.69 -5.98
C PRO A 18 9.78 -34.13 -4.69
N VAL A 19 9.85 -32.82 -4.52
CA VAL A 19 9.06 -32.12 -3.49
C VAL A 19 7.62 -32.50 -3.77
N SER A 20 6.99 -33.21 -2.83
CA SER A 20 5.56 -33.40 -2.85
C SER A 20 4.93 -32.00 -2.78
N GLN A 21 4.46 -31.49 -3.92
CA GLN A 21 3.49 -30.41 -3.91
C GLN A 21 2.28 -30.97 -3.18
N GLN A 22 2.11 -30.58 -1.91
CA GLN A 22 0.82 -30.71 -1.26
C GLN A 22 -0.16 -29.95 -2.15
N GLY A 23 -1.05 -30.69 -2.80
CA GLY A 23 -2.18 -30.08 -3.49
C GLY A 23 -3.01 -29.38 -2.42
N HIS A 24 -2.99 -28.06 -2.42
CA HIS A 24 -3.82 -27.26 -1.52
C HIS A 24 -5.24 -27.12 -2.09
N SER A 25 -6.19 -27.01 -1.18
CA SER A 25 -7.64 -26.96 -1.39
C SER A 25 -8.06 -25.99 -2.51
N THR A 26 -8.87 -26.48 -3.44
CA THR A 26 -9.45 -25.70 -4.56
C THR A 26 -10.38 -24.57 -4.10
N ALA A 27 -10.86 -24.60 -2.85
CA ALA A 27 -11.83 -23.61 -2.33
C ALA A 27 -11.19 -22.26 -1.98
N LEU A 28 -10.00 -22.25 -1.38
CA LEU A 28 -9.27 -21.01 -1.04
C LEU A 28 -8.75 -20.30 -2.29
N GLN A 29 -8.25 -21.06 -3.28
CA GLN A 29 -7.83 -20.50 -4.57
C GLN A 29 -9.00 -19.90 -5.35
N ALA A 30 -10.18 -20.53 -5.35
CA ALA A 30 -11.36 -19.97 -6.01
C ALA A 30 -11.82 -18.66 -5.37
N ASP A 31 -11.70 -18.52 -4.05
CA ASP A 31 -12.04 -17.29 -3.34
C ASP A 31 -11.06 -16.16 -3.67
N LEU A 32 -9.74 -16.45 -3.69
CA LEU A 32 -8.68 -15.51 -4.08
C LEU A 32 -8.81 -14.99 -5.51
N GLU A 33 -9.23 -15.83 -6.47
CA GLU A 33 -9.47 -15.43 -7.86
C GLU A 33 -10.71 -14.52 -8.00
N SER A 34 -11.64 -14.61 -7.05
CA SER A 34 -12.84 -13.80 -7.00
C SER A 34 -12.60 -12.42 -6.36
N MET A 35 -11.51 -12.26 -5.60
CA MET A 35 -11.14 -11.01 -4.96
C MET A 35 -10.66 -9.95 -5.96
N ALA A 36 -10.88 -8.67 -5.63
CA ALA A 36 -10.32 -7.57 -6.42
C ALA A 36 -8.76 -7.58 -6.36
N GLY A 37 -8.08 -6.95 -7.30
CA GLY A 37 -6.62 -6.95 -7.39
C GLY A 37 -6.03 -8.20 -8.05
N TYR A 38 -6.85 -9.21 -8.36
CA TYR A 38 -6.52 -10.30 -9.27
C TYR A 38 -6.61 -9.78 -10.72
N THR A 39 -5.54 -9.15 -11.18
CA THR A 39 -5.50 -8.46 -12.48
C THR A 39 -4.30 -8.89 -13.30
N LEU A 40 -4.37 -8.68 -14.63
CA LEU A 40 -3.20 -8.84 -15.49
C LEU A 40 -2.23 -7.65 -15.25
N PRO A 41 -0.90 -7.82 -15.41
CA PRO A 41 -0.21 -8.96 -16.03
C PRO A 41 0.08 -10.15 -15.10
N ILE A 42 0.07 -9.95 -13.77
CA ILE A 42 0.38 -11.01 -12.79
C ILE A 42 -0.87 -11.29 -11.95
N LYS A 43 -1.51 -12.41 -12.26
CA LYS A 43 -2.67 -12.92 -11.55
C LYS A 43 -2.22 -13.65 -10.27
N GLY A 44 -2.88 -13.39 -9.14
CA GLY A 44 -2.63 -14.10 -7.89
C GLY A 44 -1.17 -14.05 -7.42
N PHE A 45 -0.57 -12.85 -7.43
CA PHE A 45 0.83 -12.68 -7.00
C PHE A 45 0.98 -12.94 -5.49
N ASP A 46 1.38 -14.16 -5.15
CA ASP A 46 1.80 -14.53 -3.80
C ASP A 46 2.94 -15.58 -3.85
N PRO A 47 4.17 -15.18 -4.22
CA PRO A 47 5.29 -16.11 -4.35
C PRO A 47 5.76 -16.71 -3.02
N LEU A 48 5.34 -16.13 -1.89
CA LEU A 48 5.72 -16.55 -0.54
C LEU A 48 4.59 -17.27 0.20
N ASN A 49 3.43 -17.47 -0.45
CA ASN A 49 2.22 -18.06 0.10
C ASN A 49 1.77 -17.37 1.42
N LEU A 50 1.88 -16.05 1.50
CA LEU A 50 1.50 -15.27 2.68
C LEU A 50 -0.01 -15.31 2.94
N ALA A 51 -0.83 -15.55 1.91
CA ALA A 51 -2.27 -15.75 2.08
C ALA A 51 -2.59 -16.98 2.93
N ASP A 52 -1.76 -18.03 2.86
CA ASP A 52 -1.95 -19.29 3.56
C ASP A 52 -1.35 -19.32 4.98
N TRP A 53 -0.60 -18.27 5.37
CA TRP A 53 0.07 -18.21 6.68
C TRP A 53 -0.90 -18.00 7.86
N GLY A 54 -2.16 -17.63 7.59
CA GLY A 54 -3.14 -17.28 8.62
C GLY A 54 -4.55 -17.81 8.33
N SER A 55 -5.53 -17.24 9.02
CA SER A 55 -6.96 -17.48 8.81
C SER A 55 -7.54 -16.55 7.74
N ASP A 56 -8.78 -16.80 7.32
CA ASP A 56 -9.54 -15.89 6.42
C ASP A 56 -9.63 -14.47 7.02
N GLU A 57 -9.71 -14.34 8.34
CA GLU A 57 -9.68 -13.04 9.03
C GLU A 57 -8.34 -12.31 8.82
N THR A 58 -7.25 -13.05 8.75
CA THR A 58 -5.89 -12.53 8.51
C THR A 58 -5.77 -12.04 7.07
N LEU A 59 -6.31 -12.79 6.11
CA LEU A 59 -6.37 -12.37 4.71
C LEU A 59 -7.23 -11.11 4.52
N ALA A 60 -8.38 -11.05 5.19
CA ALA A 60 -9.24 -9.86 5.20
C ALA A 60 -8.52 -8.64 5.80
N TRP A 61 -7.71 -8.84 6.84
CA TRP A 61 -6.84 -7.80 7.40
C TRP A 61 -5.77 -7.34 6.41
N PHE A 62 -5.02 -8.27 5.79
CA PHE A 62 -4.03 -7.92 4.76
C PHE A 62 -4.65 -7.12 3.62
N ARG A 63 -5.89 -7.46 3.27
CA ARG A 63 -6.61 -6.75 2.23
C ARG A 63 -6.98 -5.32 2.62
N ALA A 64 -7.55 -5.13 3.81
CA ALA A 64 -7.86 -3.80 4.30
C ALA A 64 -6.58 -2.96 4.47
N ALA A 65 -5.48 -3.57 4.90
CA ALA A 65 -4.18 -2.94 5.03
C ALA A 65 -3.61 -2.51 3.66
N GLU A 66 -3.63 -3.38 2.64
CA GLU A 66 -3.22 -3.05 1.27
C GLU A 66 -4.03 -1.85 0.74
N LEU A 67 -5.34 -1.86 0.94
CA LEU A 67 -6.23 -0.79 0.49
C LEU A 67 -5.90 0.55 1.17
N LYS A 68 -5.72 0.54 2.50
CA LYS A 68 -5.40 1.75 3.28
C LYS A 68 -4.02 2.30 2.90
N ASN A 69 -3.00 1.45 2.80
CA ASN A 69 -1.66 1.84 2.34
C ASN A 69 -1.69 2.40 0.91
N GLY A 70 -2.43 1.76 0.01
CA GLY A 70 -2.62 2.24 -1.36
C GLY A 70 -3.26 3.63 -1.41
N ARG A 71 -4.32 3.87 -0.63
CA ARG A 71 -4.98 5.20 -0.53
C ARG A 71 -4.05 6.27 0.00
N VAL A 72 -3.34 5.99 1.09
CA VAL A 72 -2.36 6.94 1.68
C VAL A 72 -1.24 7.22 0.68
N ALA A 73 -0.71 6.19 0.02
CA ALA A 73 0.37 6.36 -0.96
C ALA A 73 -0.07 7.12 -2.22
N MET A 74 -1.30 6.92 -2.70
CA MET A 74 -1.85 7.71 -3.82
C MET A 74 -1.93 9.21 -3.48
N LEU A 75 -2.41 9.53 -2.28
CA LEU A 75 -2.46 10.91 -1.79
C LEU A 75 -1.05 11.49 -1.59
N ALA A 76 -0.13 10.72 -1.01
CA ALA A 76 1.25 11.16 -0.78
C ALA A 76 2.01 11.40 -2.09
N THR A 77 1.89 10.49 -3.07
CA THR A 77 2.53 10.61 -4.38
C THR A 77 2.03 11.85 -5.12
N THR A 78 0.70 12.03 -5.16
CA THR A 78 0.09 13.19 -5.83
C THR A 78 0.44 14.49 -5.11
N GLY A 79 0.36 14.49 -3.77
CA GLY A 79 0.72 15.64 -2.94
C GLY A 79 2.17 16.07 -3.14
N TYR A 80 3.09 15.11 -3.21
CA TYR A 80 4.50 15.38 -3.49
C TYR A 80 4.69 16.05 -4.85
N ILE A 81 4.07 15.52 -5.91
CA ILE A 81 4.17 16.08 -7.27
C ILE A 81 3.61 17.50 -7.33
N VAL A 82 2.44 17.74 -6.72
CA VAL A 82 1.79 19.07 -6.72
C VAL A 82 2.63 20.09 -5.97
N GLN A 83 3.14 19.74 -4.79
CA GLN A 83 4.00 20.62 -3.99
C GLN A 83 5.35 20.86 -4.67
N ALA A 84 5.94 19.82 -5.26
CA ALA A 84 7.20 19.92 -6.00
C ALA A 84 7.08 20.80 -7.26
N ALA A 85 5.90 20.85 -7.88
CA ALA A 85 5.62 21.73 -9.01
C ALA A 85 5.41 23.20 -8.60
N GLY A 86 5.41 23.51 -7.30
CA GLY A 86 5.22 24.87 -6.79
C GLY A 86 3.76 25.30 -6.66
N PHE A 87 2.80 24.37 -6.78
CA PHE A 87 1.39 24.70 -6.55
C PHE A 87 1.11 24.76 -5.04
N HIS A 88 0.66 25.92 -4.59
CA HIS A 88 0.28 26.16 -3.20
C HIS A 88 -0.98 27.02 -3.11
N PHE A 89 -1.63 27.01 -1.94
CA PHE A 89 -2.77 27.87 -1.69
C PHE A 89 -2.34 29.34 -1.60
N PRO A 90 -3.22 30.28 -1.95
CA PRO A 90 -2.95 31.70 -1.73
C PRO A 90 -3.06 32.05 -0.23
N GLY A 91 -2.17 32.93 0.23
CA GLY A 91 -2.24 33.52 1.57
C GLY A 91 -1.42 32.79 2.65
N MET A 92 -1.91 32.87 3.88
CA MET A 92 -1.22 32.41 5.08
C MET A 92 -1.79 31.07 5.57
N LEU A 93 -0.90 30.13 5.91
CA LEU A 93 -1.28 28.88 6.58
C LEU A 93 -1.59 29.13 8.07
N SER A 94 -0.78 29.98 8.71
CA SER A 94 -0.91 30.39 10.11
C SER A 94 -0.56 31.86 10.25
N SER A 95 -0.66 32.43 11.45
CA SER A 95 -0.22 33.82 11.74
C SER A 95 1.17 34.14 11.18
N ASP A 96 2.10 33.20 11.28
CA ASP A 96 3.53 33.42 11.02
C ASP A 96 4.10 32.61 9.84
N VAL A 97 3.29 31.75 9.20
CA VAL A 97 3.74 30.86 8.12
C VAL A 97 2.86 31.05 6.89
N SER A 98 3.47 31.42 5.76
CA SER A 98 2.79 31.53 4.47
C SER A 98 2.87 30.23 3.66
N PHE A 99 1.88 29.99 2.80
CA PHE A 99 1.93 28.84 1.89
C PHE A 99 3.09 28.93 0.89
N GLU A 100 3.44 30.15 0.47
CA GLU A 100 4.58 30.40 -0.41
C GLU A 100 5.91 29.97 0.24
N SER A 101 6.10 30.26 1.53
CA SER A 101 7.31 29.84 2.26
C SER A 101 7.50 28.32 2.25
N LEU A 102 6.41 27.56 2.40
CA LEU A 102 6.45 26.09 2.35
C LEU A 102 6.74 25.56 0.94
N SER A 103 6.19 26.22 -0.08
CA SER A 103 6.37 25.81 -1.48
C SER A 103 7.80 26.04 -2.00
N SER A 104 8.56 26.92 -1.35
CA SER A 104 9.96 27.15 -1.69
C SER A 104 10.93 26.08 -1.16
N MET A 105 10.45 25.22 -0.25
CA MET A 105 11.21 24.13 0.35
C MET A 105 10.90 22.81 -0.36
N LYS A 106 11.74 21.79 -0.13
CA LYS A 106 11.39 20.44 -0.58
C LYS A 106 10.14 19.95 0.16
N PRO A 107 9.23 19.19 -0.48
CA PRO A 107 7.98 18.75 0.14
C PRO A 107 8.14 18.01 1.48
N PHE A 108 9.22 17.25 1.65
CA PHE A 108 9.52 16.57 2.93
C PHE A 108 9.91 17.55 4.04
N ASP A 109 10.67 18.59 3.71
CA ASP A 109 11.10 19.62 4.67
C ASP A 109 9.94 20.55 5.03
N ALA A 110 9.01 20.79 4.09
CA ALA A 110 7.82 21.59 4.31
C ALA A 110 6.97 21.06 5.49
N TRP A 111 6.92 19.74 5.71
CA TRP A 111 6.24 19.17 6.87
C TRP A 111 6.87 19.62 8.20
N ALA A 112 8.20 19.76 8.28
CA ALA A 112 8.86 20.23 9.48
C ALA A 112 8.43 21.68 9.82
N ALA A 113 8.25 22.52 8.80
CA ALA A 113 7.85 23.92 8.94
C ALA A 113 6.35 24.14 9.26
N VAL A 114 5.50 23.13 9.12
CA VAL A 114 4.08 23.25 9.54
C VAL A 114 3.99 23.41 11.08
N PRO A 115 3.23 24.40 11.58
CA PRO A 115 3.04 24.59 13.02
C PRO A 115 2.48 23.35 13.73
N GLU A 116 2.92 23.11 14.96
CA GLU A 116 2.53 21.91 15.74
C GLU A 116 1.01 21.82 15.94
N ALA A 117 0.34 22.95 16.18
CA ALA A 117 -1.12 22.99 16.29
C ALA A 117 -1.82 22.51 15.00
N GLY A 118 -1.30 22.87 13.83
CA GLY A 118 -1.80 22.39 12.54
C GLY A 118 -1.58 20.89 12.36
N LYS A 119 -0.40 20.39 12.72
CA LYS A 119 -0.11 18.94 12.73
C LYS A 119 -1.05 18.18 13.65
N ALA A 120 -1.30 18.70 14.85
CA ALA A 120 -2.20 18.10 15.83
C ALA A 120 -3.64 18.03 15.30
N GLN A 121 -4.13 19.07 14.62
CA GLN A 121 -5.46 19.05 13.99
C GLN A 121 -5.56 17.97 12.91
N ILE A 122 -4.53 17.82 12.06
CA ILE A 122 -4.49 16.79 11.02
C ILE A 122 -4.53 15.39 11.66
N LEU A 123 -3.64 15.12 12.62
CA LEU A 123 -3.56 13.82 13.30
C LEU A 123 -4.82 13.50 14.08
N PHE A 124 -5.42 14.48 14.76
CA PHE A 124 -6.68 14.30 15.47
C PHE A 124 -7.83 13.99 14.51
N THR A 125 -7.89 14.67 13.37
CA THR A 125 -8.91 14.38 12.34
C THR A 125 -8.75 12.96 11.79
N ILE A 126 -7.52 12.53 11.50
CA ILE A 126 -7.21 11.15 11.07
C ILE A 126 -7.60 10.16 12.16
N LEU A 127 -7.28 10.43 13.43
CA LEU A 127 -7.67 9.59 14.56
C LEU A 127 -9.18 9.42 14.65
N CYS A 128 -9.95 10.52 14.55
CA CYS A 128 -11.41 10.45 14.53
C CYS A 128 -11.93 9.62 13.34
N ALA A 129 -11.34 9.78 12.16
CA ALA A 129 -11.72 9.02 10.97
C ALA A 129 -11.43 7.52 11.10
N GLU A 130 -10.25 7.16 11.64
CA GLU A 130 -9.86 5.78 11.91
C GLU A 130 -10.80 5.12 12.92
N VAL A 131 -11.05 5.77 14.06
CA VAL A 131 -11.99 5.28 15.08
C VAL A 131 -13.40 5.13 14.52
N ALA A 132 -13.87 6.12 13.76
CA ALA A 132 -15.20 6.06 13.14
C ALA A 132 -15.29 4.94 12.09
N SER A 133 -14.22 4.65 11.37
CA SER A 133 -14.20 3.57 10.36
C SER A 133 -14.19 2.17 10.99
N GLU A 134 -13.52 2.00 12.13
CA GLU A 134 -13.44 0.72 12.85
C GLU A 134 -14.67 0.46 13.71
N ALA A 135 -15.37 1.50 14.16
CA ALA A 135 -16.59 1.39 14.96
C ALA A 135 -17.87 1.13 14.14
N GLN A 136 -17.76 1.02 12.80
CA GLN A 136 -18.92 0.83 11.92
C GLN A 136 -19.30 -0.65 11.77
N GLY A 137 -20.51 -0.98 12.23
CA GLY A 137 -21.19 -2.23 11.91
C GLY A 137 -20.37 -3.49 12.18
N THR A 138 -20.36 -4.41 11.21
CA THR A 138 -19.52 -5.61 11.25
C THR A 138 -18.12 -5.26 10.78
N HIS A 139 -17.11 -5.63 11.55
CA HIS A 139 -15.70 -5.41 11.20
C HIS A 139 -15.31 -6.20 9.93
N TYR A 140 -14.42 -5.66 9.09
CA TYR A 140 -14.02 -6.29 7.82
C TYR A 140 -13.34 -7.65 8.00
N MET A 141 -12.63 -7.88 9.12
CA MET A 141 -12.10 -9.21 9.46
C MET A 141 -13.18 -10.28 9.67
N LYS A 142 -14.43 -9.86 9.91
CA LYS A 142 -15.60 -10.75 10.08
C LYS A 142 -16.56 -10.70 8.88
N GLY A 143 -16.05 -10.34 7.70
CA GLY A 143 -16.85 -10.24 6.46
C GLY A 143 -17.63 -8.93 6.31
N GLY A 144 -17.32 -7.92 7.13
CA GLY A 144 -17.88 -6.58 7.00
C GLY A 144 -17.31 -5.78 5.82
N SER A 145 -17.88 -4.59 5.58
CA SER A 145 -17.40 -3.69 4.53
C SER A 145 -16.04 -3.08 4.88
N THR A 146 -15.17 -2.91 3.88
CA THR A 146 -13.93 -2.13 4.02
C THR A 146 -14.21 -0.65 4.31
N PRO A 147 -13.24 0.10 4.89
CA PRO A 147 -13.44 1.51 5.25
C PRO A 147 -14.01 2.37 4.11
N THR A 148 -15.14 3.03 4.38
CA THR A 148 -15.83 3.97 3.49
C THR A 148 -15.56 5.43 3.88
N ILE A 149 -16.11 6.38 3.11
CA ILE A 149 -15.96 7.80 3.39
C ILE A 149 -16.65 8.16 4.71
N VAL A 150 -15.91 8.82 5.62
CA VAL A 150 -16.43 9.27 6.92
C VAL A 150 -17.28 10.53 6.78
N PHE A 151 -16.82 11.53 6.01
CA PHE A 151 -17.55 12.79 5.83
C PHE A 151 -17.22 13.49 4.49
N PRO A 152 -18.22 13.95 3.72
CA PRO A 152 -19.65 13.62 3.83
C PRO A 152 -19.88 12.14 3.45
N PRO A 153 -20.76 11.41 4.15
CA PRO A 153 -21.03 10.01 3.81
C PRO A 153 -21.74 9.94 2.45
N ILE A 154 -21.10 9.29 1.48
CA ILE A 154 -21.66 9.02 0.16
C ILE A 154 -22.04 7.54 0.11
N ASP A 155 -23.29 7.27 -0.25
CA ASP A 155 -23.75 5.90 -0.44
C ASP A 155 -23.29 5.36 -1.80
N PHE A 156 -22.58 4.22 -1.76
CA PHE A 156 -22.10 3.50 -2.95
C PHE A 156 -22.96 2.28 -3.30
N SER A 157 -24.05 2.03 -2.57
CA SER A 157 -24.95 0.87 -2.78
C SER A 157 -25.61 0.83 -4.16
N GLY A 158 -25.81 2.01 -4.78
CA GLY A 158 -26.43 2.13 -6.10
C GLY A 158 -25.53 1.74 -7.29
N VAL A 159 -24.27 1.39 -7.07
CA VAL A 159 -23.34 1.04 -8.14
C VAL A 159 -23.36 -0.47 -8.38
N SER A 160 -23.55 -0.89 -9.64
CA SER A 160 -23.54 -2.31 -10.01
C SER A 160 -22.25 -3.03 -9.56
N GLU A 161 -22.37 -4.26 -9.06
CA GLU A 161 -21.25 -5.07 -8.56
C GLU A 161 -20.11 -5.22 -9.58
N LYS A 162 -20.43 -5.45 -10.86
CA LYS A 162 -19.43 -5.56 -11.93
C LYS A 162 -18.61 -4.27 -12.09
N THR A 163 -19.27 -3.12 -12.05
CA THR A 163 -18.60 -1.82 -12.13
C THR A 163 -17.78 -1.55 -10.87
N MET A 164 -18.29 -1.94 -9.70
CA MET A 164 -17.56 -1.82 -8.44
C MET A 164 -16.27 -2.65 -8.44
N LYS A 165 -16.32 -3.92 -8.87
CA LYS A 165 -15.13 -4.78 -8.97
C LYS A 165 -14.06 -4.16 -9.87
N VAL A 166 -14.44 -3.68 -11.06
CA VAL A 166 -13.49 -3.01 -11.97
C VAL A 166 -12.88 -1.74 -11.35
N LYS A 167 -13.65 -0.98 -10.57
CA LYS A 167 -13.13 0.21 -9.89
C LYS A 167 -12.20 -0.15 -8.73
N GLN A 168 -12.52 -1.17 -7.96
CA GLN A 168 -11.65 -1.69 -6.89
C GLN A 168 -10.32 -2.19 -7.45
N ASP A 169 -10.36 -2.93 -8.57
CA ASP A 169 -9.15 -3.39 -9.27
C ASP A 169 -8.25 -2.22 -9.69
N ARG A 170 -8.85 -1.15 -10.23
CA ARG A 170 -8.13 0.08 -10.61
C ARG A 170 -7.56 0.81 -9.39
N GLU A 171 -8.33 0.90 -8.32
CA GLU A 171 -7.91 1.53 -7.06
C GLU A 171 -6.67 0.85 -6.49
N LEU A 172 -6.67 -0.49 -6.44
CA LEU A 172 -5.55 -1.26 -5.91
C LEU A 172 -4.33 -1.19 -6.82
N ASN A 173 -4.50 -1.27 -8.14
CA ASN A 173 -3.37 -1.18 -9.06
C ASN A 173 -2.73 0.21 -9.04
N ASN A 174 -3.51 1.28 -8.97
CA ASN A 174 -2.98 2.63 -8.76
C ASN A 174 -2.33 2.77 -7.38
N GLY A 175 -2.93 2.19 -6.33
CA GLY A 175 -2.36 2.13 -4.99
C GLY A 175 -1.00 1.42 -4.94
N ARG A 176 -0.88 0.25 -5.57
CA ARG A 176 0.37 -0.51 -5.69
C ARG A 176 1.46 0.29 -6.38
N LEU A 177 1.13 0.94 -7.51
CA LEU A 177 2.06 1.81 -8.19
C LEU A 177 2.48 3.00 -7.31
N ALA A 178 1.53 3.63 -6.63
CA ALA A 178 1.79 4.77 -5.76
C ALA A 178 2.66 4.40 -4.54
N MET A 179 2.48 3.20 -3.97
CA MET A 179 3.35 2.70 -2.89
C MET A 179 4.80 2.59 -3.34
N ILE A 180 5.05 2.11 -4.55
CA ILE A 180 6.41 2.06 -5.12
C ILE A 180 6.91 3.48 -5.40
N ALA A 181 6.06 4.35 -5.97
CA ALA A 181 6.42 5.72 -6.32
C ALA A 181 6.85 6.54 -5.10
N ILE A 182 6.08 6.54 -4.01
CA ILE A 182 6.42 7.32 -2.82
C ILE A 182 7.72 6.83 -2.17
N MET A 183 7.97 5.52 -2.15
CA MET A 183 9.25 4.98 -1.66
C MET A 183 10.42 5.40 -2.55
N SER A 184 10.21 5.49 -3.88
CA SER A 184 11.24 6.01 -4.79
C SER A 184 11.53 7.49 -4.54
N PHE A 185 10.51 8.30 -4.18
CA PHE A 185 10.67 9.72 -3.85
C PHE A 185 11.45 9.90 -2.56
N ILE A 186 11.15 9.10 -1.53
CA ILE A 186 11.89 9.10 -0.27
C ILE A 186 13.35 8.69 -0.50
N ALA A 187 13.58 7.62 -1.28
CA ALA A 187 14.93 7.14 -1.59
C ALA A 187 15.75 8.18 -2.38
N ALA A 188 15.15 8.83 -3.37
CA ALA A 188 15.80 9.88 -4.15
C ALA A 188 16.19 11.08 -3.27
N ASN A 189 15.28 11.52 -2.39
CA ASN A 189 15.53 12.63 -1.47
C ASN A 189 16.60 12.32 -0.42
N ALA A 190 16.64 11.10 0.09
CA ALA A 190 17.61 10.70 1.12
C ALA A 190 18.98 10.33 0.55
N VAL A 191 19.02 9.72 -0.64
CA VAL A 191 20.24 9.23 -1.29
C VAL A 191 20.27 9.74 -2.74
N PRO A 192 21.01 10.82 -3.01
CA PRO A 192 21.12 11.38 -4.36
C PRO A 192 21.62 10.35 -5.37
N GLY A 193 20.92 10.22 -6.50
CA GLY A 193 21.27 9.28 -7.57
C GLY A 193 20.81 7.82 -7.35
N SER A 194 20.12 7.51 -6.26
CA SER A 194 19.54 6.18 -6.00
C SER A 194 18.47 5.77 -7.03
N VAL A 195 17.72 6.76 -7.55
CA VAL A 195 16.72 6.57 -8.61
C VAL A 195 17.21 7.27 -9.87
N PRO A 196 17.69 6.53 -10.89
CA PRO A 196 18.29 7.12 -12.08
C PRO A 196 17.36 8.07 -12.83
N ALA A 197 16.06 7.75 -12.87
CA ALA A 197 15.06 8.57 -13.57
C ALA A 197 14.77 9.92 -12.87
N LEU A 198 15.10 10.04 -11.59
CA LEU A 198 14.89 11.27 -10.80
C LEU A 198 16.21 12.02 -10.55
N ALA A 199 17.34 11.46 -10.99
CA ALA A 199 18.64 12.08 -10.82
C ALA A 199 18.71 13.42 -11.57
N GLY A 200 19.13 14.47 -10.86
CA GLY A 200 19.24 15.83 -11.41
C GLY A 200 17.95 16.65 -11.35
N ASN A 201 16.86 16.12 -10.80
CA ASN A 201 15.68 16.92 -10.48
C ASN A 201 15.92 17.68 -9.15
N PRO A 202 15.82 19.02 -9.11
CA PRO A 202 16.14 19.82 -7.92
C PRO A 202 15.19 19.59 -6.74
N MET A 203 14.01 19.00 -6.98
CA MET A 203 13.03 18.71 -5.94
C MET A 203 13.28 17.39 -5.20
N PHE A 204 14.20 16.57 -5.71
CA PHE A 204 14.62 15.30 -5.11
C PHE A 204 16.08 15.37 -4.63
#